data_AF-A0A4D8PLQ2-F1
#
_entry.id   AF-A0A4D8PLQ2-F1
#
_cell.length_a   1.000
_cell.length_b   1.000
_cell.length_c   1.000
_cell.angle_alpha   90.00
_cell.angle_beta   90.00
_cell.angle_gamma   90.00
#
_symmetry.space_group_name_H-M   'P 1'
#
loop_
_entity.id
_entity.type
_entity.pdbx_description
1 polymer ?
#
loop_
_entity_poly.entity_id
_entity_poly.type
_entity_poly.pdbx_seq_one_letter_code
_entity_poly.pdbx_strand_id
1 'polypeptide(L)'
;MPYFPTIELTPQVSLLLARGALRLNPGQWVRGPKGHGRYLRTDPRSGTTYVSWLRPGDDWETASQRFSRACRKGFIGRYRGGYEAEKARREMARLIADADQSGAAARRDERQPTLF
;
A
#
# COMPACT_ATOMS: atom_id res chain seq x y z
N MET A 1 -11.23 3.28 -26.37
CA MET A 1 -10.34 2.44 -25.52
C MET A 1 -10.27 1.07 -26.17
N PRO A 2 -9.07 0.47 -26.36
CA PRO A 2 -9.01 -0.93 -26.75
C PRO A 2 -9.71 -1.76 -25.67
N TYR A 3 -10.50 -2.74 -26.10
CA TYR A 3 -11.34 -3.56 -25.23
C TYR A 3 -10.44 -4.43 -24.35
N PHE A 4 -10.24 -4.04 -23.10
CA PHE A 4 -9.55 -4.90 -22.14
C PHE A 4 -10.59 -5.80 -21.45
N PRO A 5 -10.38 -7.12 -21.40
CA PRO A 5 -11.23 -7.99 -20.60
C PRO A 5 -11.19 -7.51 -19.15
N THR A 6 -12.32 -6.98 -18.69
CA THR A 6 -12.45 -6.30 -17.41
C THR A 6 -13.37 -7.12 -16.52
N ILE A 7 -12.90 -7.43 -15.32
CA ILE A 7 -13.66 -8.20 -14.34
C ILE A 7 -14.48 -7.23 -13.50
N GLU A 8 -15.78 -7.45 -13.42
CA GLU A 8 -16.64 -6.65 -12.55
C GLU A 8 -16.52 -7.11 -11.10
N LEU A 9 -16.16 -6.19 -10.20
CA LEU A 9 -16.08 -6.43 -8.75
C LEU A 9 -17.46 -6.35 -8.13
N THR A 10 -18.33 -7.28 -8.53
CA THR A 10 -19.62 -7.47 -7.88
C THR A 10 -19.43 -7.88 -6.41
N PRO A 11 -20.49 -7.81 -5.58
CA PRO A 11 -20.44 -8.34 -4.22
C PRO A 11 -20.01 -9.81 -4.18
N GLN A 12 -20.47 -10.64 -5.13
CA GLN A 12 -20.10 -12.05 -5.22
C GLN A 12 -18.62 -12.24 -5.54
N VAL A 13 -18.09 -11.51 -6.53
CA VAL A 13 -16.67 -11.57 -6.88
C VAL A 13 -15.81 -11.11 -5.70
N SER A 14 -16.21 -10.03 -5.03
CA SER A 14 -15.52 -9.50 -3.86
C SER A 14 -15.50 -10.52 -2.71
N LEU A 15 -16.60 -11.23 -2.48
CA LEU A 15 -16.69 -12.30 -1.48
C LEU A 15 -15.76 -13.47 -1.82
N LEU A 16 -15.74 -13.92 -3.08
CA LEU A 16 -14.87 -15.00 -3.53
C LEU A 16 -13.38 -14.64 -3.38
N LEU A 17 -13.02 -13.39 -3.67
CA LEU A 17 -11.67 -12.88 -3.43
C LEU A 17 -11.31 -12.87 -1.95
N ALA A 18 -12.22 -12.38 -1.09
CA ALA A 18 -12.01 -12.32 0.35
C ALA A 18 -11.83 -13.71 0.98
N ARG A 19 -12.53 -14.73 0.44
CA ARG A 19 -12.41 -16.13 0.87
C ARG A 19 -11.24 -16.87 0.24
N GLY A 20 -10.52 -16.26 -0.69
CA GLY A 20 -9.44 -16.91 -1.45
C GLY A 20 -9.91 -17.96 -2.46
N ALA A 21 -11.22 -18.10 -2.67
CA ALA A 21 -11.82 -19.00 -3.66
C ALA A 21 -11.61 -18.49 -5.10
N LEU A 22 -11.43 -17.18 -5.25
CA LEU A 22 -11.00 -16.55 -6.49
C LEU A 22 -9.66 -15.85 -6.25
N ARG A 23 -8.75 -15.92 -7.22
CA ARG A 23 -7.48 -15.18 -7.21
C ARG A 23 -7.34 -14.42 -8.51
N LEU A 24 -7.11 -13.12 -8.40
CA LEU A 24 -6.75 -12.27 -9.53
C LEU A 24 -5.24 -12.03 -9.51
N ASN A 25 -4.68 -11.92 -10.71
CA ASN A 25 -3.32 -11.48 -10.91
C ASN A 25 -3.23 -9.95 -10.73
N PRO A 26 -2.23 -9.44 -10.00
CA PRO A 26 -1.97 -8.01 -9.96
C PRO A 26 -1.84 -7.43 -11.37
N GLY A 27 -2.56 -6.34 -11.63
CA GLY A 27 -2.60 -5.67 -12.93
C GLY A 27 -3.79 -6.05 -13.80
N GLN A 28 -4.57 -7.09 -13.47
CA GLN A 28 -5.81 -7.38 -14.17
C GLN A 28 -6.78 -6.21 -14.08
N TRP A 29 -7.43 -5.90 -15.21
CA TRP A 29 -8.43 -4.84 -15.29
C TRP A 29 -9.69 -5.24 -14.55
N VAL A 30 -10.16 -4.32 -13.71
CA VAL A 30 -11.37 -4.48 -12.93
C VAL A 30 -12.26 -3.25 -13.06
N ARG A 31 -13.57 -3.47 -12.97
CA ARG A 31 -14.58 -2.42 -12.88
C ARG A 31 -15.27 -2.52 -11.53
N GLY A 32 -15.56 -1.38 -10.91
CA GLY A 32 -16.29 -1.32 -9.65
C GLY A 32 -16.87 0.06 -9.39
N PRO A 33 -17.20 0.39 -8.13
CA PRO A 33 -17.91 1.61 -7.77
C PRO A 33 -17.20 2.91 -8.19
N LYS A 34 -15.87 2.87 -8.31
CA LYS A 34 -15.03 4.02 -8.70
C LYS A 34 -14.68 4.04 -10.20
N GLY A 35 -15.35 3.22 -11.02
CA GLY A 35 -15.09 3.09 -12.44
C GLY A 35 -14.10 1.96 -12.73
N HIS A 36 -13.07 2.24 -13.54
CA HIS A 36 -12.09 1.26 -13.99
C HIS A 36 -10.78 1.37 -13.21
N GLY A 37 -10.11 0.24 -13.00
CA GLY A 37 -8.83 0.21 -12.33
C GLY A 37 -8.09 -1.09 -12.56
N ARG A 38 -6.89 -1.18 -11.97
CA ARG A 38 -6.09 -2.40 -11.97
C ARG A 38 -6.05 -3.02 -10.59
N TYR A 39 -6.38 -4.30 -10.52
CA TYR A 39 -6.33 -5.08 -9.30
C TYR A 39 -4.92 -5.09 -8.71
N LEU A 40 -4.82 -4.93 -7.40
CA LEU A 40 -3.55 -5.00 -6.68
C LEU A 40 -3.45 -6.30 -5.88
N ARG A 41 -4.33 -6.46 -4.89
CA ARG A 41 -4.43 -7.63 -4.02
C ARG A 41 -5.72 -7.57 -3.21
N THR A 42 -6.09 -8.70 -2.62
CA THR A 42 -7.10 -8.77 -1.56
C THR A 42 -6.39 -9.20 -0.28
N ASP A 43 -6.59 -8.44 0.80
CA ASP A 43 -6.06 -8.82 2.10
C ASP A 43 -6.90 -9.98 2.67
N PRO A 44 -6.31 -11.16 2.91
CA PRO A 44 -7.06 -12.33 3.40
C PRO A 44 -7.58 -12.15 4.83
N ARG A 45 -7.00 -11.23 5.63
CA ARG A 45 -7.44 -11.00 7.01
C ARG A 45 -8.71 -10.15 7.06
N SER A 46 -8.74 -9.06 6.29
CA SER A 46 -9.85 -8.12 6.28
C SER A 46 -10.85 -8.35 5.14
N GLY A 47 -10.51 -9.16 4.14
CA GLY A 47 -11.26 -9.28 2.90
C GLY A 47 -11.18 -8.05 1.99
N THR A 48 -10.42 -7.02 2.37
CA THR A 48 -10.37 -5.75 1.64
C THR A 48 -9.64 -5.92 0.32
N THR A 49 -10.32 -5.60 -0.78
CA THR A 49 -9.74 -5.61 -2.13
C THR A 49 -9.16 -4.24 -2.47
N TYR A 50 -7.85 -4.21 -2.73
CA TYR A 50 -7.13 -3.02 -3.13
C TYR A 50 -7.05 -2.95 -4.66
N VAL A 51 -7.37 -1.78 -5.20
CA VAL A 51 -7.38 -1.50 -6.64
C VAL A 51 -6.73 -0.14 -6.87
N SER A 52 -5.88 -0.06 -7.89
CA SER A 52 -5.39 1.21 -8.42
C SER A 52 -6.39 1.74 -9.43
N TRP A 53 -7.34 2.56 -8.97
CA TRP A 53 -8.35 3.20 -9.81
C TRP A 53 -7.75 4.23 -10.76
N LEU A 54 -8.31 4.32 -11.96
CA LEU A 54 -8.07 5.44 -12.88
C LEU A 54 -8.70 6.71 -12.31
N ARG A 55 -8.03 7.84 -12.50
CA ARG A 55 -8.61 9.16 -12.21
C ARG A 55 -9.12 9.81 -13.50
N PRO A 56 -10.11 10.71 -13.39
CA PRO A 56 -10.49 11.57 -14.52
C PRO A 56 -9.25 12.28 -15.07
N GLY A 57 -9.06 12.22 -16.40
CA GLY A 57 -7.94 12.86 -17.08
C GLY A 57 -6.60 12.13 -17.02
N ASP A 58 -6.50 10.95 -16.38
CA ASP A 58 -5.29 10.14 -16.47
C ASP A 58 -5.08 9.65 -17.92
N ASP A 59 -3.90 9.94 -18.48
CA ASP A 59 -3.41 9.22 -19.65
C ASP A 59 -2.85 7.83 -19.25
N TRP A 60 -2.53 7.02 -20.27
CA TRP A 60 -2.03 5.65 -20.08
C TRP A 60 -0.72 5.59 -19.29
N GLU A 61 0.16 6.56 -19.51
CA GLU A 61 1.46 6.59 -18.88
C GLU A 61 1.32 6.92 -17.40
N THR A 62 0.59 7.99 -17.06
CA THR A 62 0.31 8.42 -15.70
C THR A 62 -0.38 7.32 -14.90
N ALA A 63 -1.38 6.67 -15.50
CA ALA A 63 -2.05 5.53 -14.89
C ALA A 63 -1.06 4.39 -14.59
N SER A 64 -0.15 4.08 -15.52
CA SER A 64 0.86 3.02 -15.42
C SER A 64 1.92 3.31 -14.37
N GLN A 65 2.42 4.55 -14.32
CA GLN A 65 3.34 4.98 -13.27
C GLN A 65 2.68 4.90 -11.89
N ARG A 66 1.41 5.31 -11.75
CA ARG A 66 0.68 5.22 -10.48
C ARG A 66 0.50 3.78 -10.01
N PHE A 67 0.09 2.89 -10.92
CA PHE A 67 -0.04 1.47 -10.62
C PHE A 67 1.30 0.86 -10.18
N SER A 68 2.40 1.19 -10.87
CA SER A 68 3.75 0.75 -10.50
C SER A 68 4.15 1.23 -9.09
N ARG A 69 3.90 2.51 -8.77
CA ARG A 69 4.14 3.07 -7.43
C ARG A 69 3.30 2.36 -6.35
N ALA A 70 2.03 2.07 -6.65
CA ALA A 70 1.15 1.35 -5.73
C ALA A 70 1.65 -0.08 -5.47
N CYS A 71 2.09 -0.79 -6.52
CA CYS A 71 2.66 -2.13 -6.39
C CYS A 71 3.95 -2.13 -5.56
N ARG A 72 4.83 -1.15 -5.79
CA ARG A 72 6.06 -0.99 -5.01
C ARG A 72 5.75 -0.70 -3.53
N LYS A 73 4.86 0.24 -3.24
CA LYS A 73 4.48 0.62 -1.86
C LYS A 73 3.82 -0.55 -1.11
N GLY A 74 2.99 -1.32 -1.81
CA GLY A 74 2.28 -2.46 -1.25
C GLY A 74 3.04 -3.78 -1.28
N PHE A 75 4.27 -3.80 -1.83
CA PHE A 75 5.06 -5.02 -2.06
C PHE A 75 4.26 -6.12 -2.76
N ILE A 76 3.61 -5.74 -3.86
CA ILE A 76 2.70 -6.60 -4.63
C ILE A 76 3.44 -7.21 -5.83
N GLY A 77 3.12 -8.47 -6.15
CA GLY A 77 3.68 -9.17 -7.31
C GLY A 77 5.21 -9.26 -7.24
N ARG A 78 5.90 -8.79 -8.29
CA ARG A 78 7.37 -8.81 -8.35
C ARG A 78 8.07 -8.07 -7.20
N TYR A 79 7.38 -7.13 -6.57
CA TYR A 79 7.94 -6.34 -5.46
C TYR A 79 7.82 -7.04 -4.11
N ARG A 80 7.16 -8.20 -4.02
CA ARG A 80 6.91 -8.90 -2.76
C ARG A 80 8.18 -9.21 -1.96
N GLY A 81 9.28 -9.57 -2.64
CA GLY A 81 10.56 -9.84 -1.98
C GLY A 81 11.18 -8.64 -1.28
N GLY A 82 10.85 -7.41 -1.70
CA GLY A 82 11.38 -6.19 -1.07
C GLY A 82 10.75 -5.84 0.28
N TYR A 83 9.70 -6.55 0.69
CA TYR A 83 8.91 -6.20 1.88
C TYR A 83 9.73 -6.25 3.16
N GLU A 84 10.49 -7.32 3.36
CA GLU A 84 11.29 -7.50 4.58
C GLU A 84 12.42 -6.46 4.70
N ALA A 85 13.07 -6.13 3.57
CA ALA A 85 14.11 -5.10 3.54
C ALA A 85 13.56 -3.72 3.91
N GLU A 86 12.39 -3.34 3.39
CA GLU A 86 11.74 -2.07 3.77
C GLU A 86 11.24 -2.09 5.22
N LYS A 87 10.69 -3.21 5.69
CA LYS A 87 10.24 -3.37 7.08
C LYS A 87 11.41 -3.13 8.04
N ALA A 88 12.55 -3.79 7.81
CA ALA A 88 13.77 -3.60 8.58
C ALA A 88 14.28 -2.14 8.53
N ARG A 89 14.25 -1.51 7.35
CA ARG A 89 14.63 -0.10 7.19
C ARG A 89 13.75 0.84 8.03
N ARG A 90 12.43 0.60 8.06
CA ARG A 90 11.49 1.41 8.85
C ARG A 90 11.65 1.20 10.35
N GLU A 91 11.91 -0.02 10.76
CA GLU A 91 12.19 -0.34 12.16
C GLU A 91 13.47 0.36 12.63
N MET A 92 14.54 0.29 11.85
CA MET A 92 15.78 1.02 12.14
C MET A 92 15.56 2.54 12.21
N ALA A 93 14.78 3.10 11.27
CA ALA A 93 14.45 4.52 11.29
C ALA A 93 13.65 4.94 12.53
N ARG A 94 12.77 4.07 13.06
CA ARG A 94 12.06 4.32 14.32
C ARG A 94 13.00 4.29 15.51
N LEU A 95 13.88 3.29 15.60
CA LEU A 95 14.86 3.19 16.68
C LEU A 95 15.78 4.42 16.74
N ILE A 96 16.21 4.93 15.59
CA ILE A 96 17.02 6.17 15.51
C ILE A 96 16.20 7.38 16.01
N ALA A 97 14.95 7.52 15.56
CA ALA A 97 14.09 8.63 15.98
C ALA A 97 13.78 8.60 17.48
N ASP A 98 13.56 7.41 18.05
CA ASP A 98 13.31 7.23 19.49
C ASP A 98 14.58 7.53 20.31
N ALA A 99 15.77 7.16 19.82
CA ALA A 99 17.05 7.50 20.46
C ALA A 99 17.31 9.01 20.48
N ASP A 100 17.01 9.71 19.39
CA ASP A 100 17.13 11.17 19.30
C ASP A 100 16.18 11.90 20.27
N GLN A 101 14.94 11.41 20.42
CA GLN A 101 13.99 11.96 21.40
C GLN A 101 14.42 11.70 22.84
N SER A 102 14.96 10.52 23.12
CA SER A 102 15.47 10.13 24.44
C SER A 102 16.67 11.01 24.85
N GLY A 103 17.60 11.25 23.91
CA GLY A 103 18.75 12.13 24.13
C GLY A 103 18.37 13.61 24.29
N ALA A 104 17.30 14.07 23.63
CA ALA A 104 16.78 15.42 23.79
C ALA A 104 16.06 15.63 25.14
N ALA A 105 15.39 14.60 25.68
CA ALA A 105 14.78 14.64 27.00
C ALA A 105 15.84 14.66 28.12
N ALA A 106 16.87 13.81 28.04
CA ALA A 106 17.95 13.77 29.03
C ALA A 106 18.73 15.09 29.15
N ARG A 107 18.97 15.80 28.03
CA ARG A 107 19.65 17.12 28.02
C ARG A 107 18.80 18.27 28.57
N ARG A 108 17.48 18.08 28.73
CA ARG A 108 16.60 19.09 29.33
C ARG A 108 16.60 19.03 30.86
N ASP A 109 16.75 17.84 31.46
CA ASP A 109 16.82 17.66 32.91
C ASP A 109 18.14 18.19 33.50
N GLU A 110 19.25 18.10 32.78
CA GLU A 110 20.55 18.63 33.26
C GLU A 110 20.64 20.17 33.32
N ARG A 111 19.64 20.89 32.80
CA ARG A 111 19.63 22.37 32.72
C ARG A 111 18.74 23.07 33.74
N GLN A 112 18.26 22.39 34.77
CA GLN A 112 17.66 23.08 35.92
C GLN A 112 18.73 23.28 37.00
N PRO A 113 19.27 24.50 37.19
CA PRO A 113 20.01 24.80 38.40
C PRO A 113 19.01 24.79 39.57
N THR A 114 19.22 23.90 40.54
CA THR A 114 18.60 24.00 41.87
C THR A 114 19.09 25.29 42.50
N LEU A 115 18.27 26.34 42.42
CA LEU A 115 18.48 27.58 43.16
C LEU A 115 18.05 27.32 44.61
N PHE A 116 19.04 27.23 45.50
CA PHE A 116 18.91 27.47 46.94
C PHE A 116 18.84 28.97 47.21
#